data_AF-A0A388T7P5-F1
#
_entry.id   AF-A0A388T7P5-F1
#
_cell.length_a   1.000
_cell.length_b   1.000
_cell.length_c   1.000
_cell.angle_alpha   90.00
_cell.angle_beta   90.00
_cell.angle_gamma   90.00
#
_symmetry.space_group_name_H-M   'P 1'
#
loop_
_entity.id
_entity.type
_entity.pdbx_description
1 polymer ?
#
loop_
_entity_poly.entity_id
_entity_poly.type
_entity_poly.pdbx_seq_one_letter_code
_entity_poly.pdbx_strand_id
1 'polypeptide(L)'
;MLLLVGSAIVEPAEGGDGDMDLRVLGGLAAHEGGVPISPSAVLPRQVLALLAASADRVVPTCAIAEELWPQGAPAHAEQAMESHTRQLRADIGAALQAAGSDRSAEDVLVRVPGAYRLDTGGGSSDARAFERTAGAGYRALDAGDLHLAGRRLREAVDLWTAAPFTESPRDRTCAPTRCCSPTPGSAPSTGGSRRTSGSDAGANSARTSPGCSPGSTHRRRSTPS
;
A
#
# COMPACT_ATOMS: atom_id res chain seq x y z
N MET A 1 -2.33 -11.30 13.64
CA MET A 1 -2.98 -12.54 14.09
C MET A 1 -3.95 -12.96 12.99
N LEU A 2 -3.42 -13.37 11.83
CA LEU A 2 -4.24 -13.80 10.70
C LEU A 2 -4.24 -15.33 10.67
N LEU A 3 -5.46 -15.84 10.61
CA LEU A 3 -5.89 -17.17 11.02
C LEU A 3 -5.35 -18.29 10.12
N LEU A 4 -4.85 -19.33 10.79
CA LEU A 4 -4.83 -20.72 10.34
C LEU A 4 -6.25 -21.14 9.93
N VAL A 5 -6.51 -21.33 8.64
CA VAL A 5 -7.66 -22.15 8.20
C VAL A 5 -7.28 -22.98 6.98
N GLY A 6 -7.35 -24.31 7.17
CA GLY A 6 -7.85 -25.26 6.18
C GLY A 6 -6.99 -25.50 4.95
N SER A 7 -6.08 -26.45 5.04
CA SER A 7 -5.47 -27.10 3.88
C SER A 7 -6.53 -27.75 3.00
N ALA A 8 -6.68 -27.25 1.77
CA ALA A 8 -7.08 -28.06 0.62
C ALA A 8 -5.88 -28.12 -0.32
N ILE A 9 -5.43 -29.34 -0.57
CA ILE A 9 -4.31 -29.64 -1.47
C ILE A 9 -4.78 -29.27 -2.88
N VAL A 10 -4.09 -28.33 -3.53
CA VAL A 10 -4.21 -28.10 -4.97
C VAL A 10 -2.82 -28.31 -5.56
N GLU A 11 -2.70 -29.37 -6.36
CA GLU A 11 -1.53 -29.71 -7.19
C GLU A 11 -1.26 -28.58 -8.20
N PRO A 12 0.02 -28.29 -8.54
CA PRO A 12 0.35 -27.23 -9.49
C PRO A 12 0.04 -27.67 -10.92
N ALA A 13 -0.78 -26.88 -11.61
CA ALA A 13 -0.92 -26.97 -13.06
C ALA A 13 0.31 -26.32 -13.72
N GLU A 14 0.87 -27.01 -14.71
CA GLU A 14 1.94 -26.49 -15.57
C GLU A 14 1.45 -25.25 -16.32
N GLY A 15 2.29 -24.21 -16.34
CA GLY A 15 1.90 -22.84 -16.64
C GLY A 15 1.26 -22.65 -18.01
N GLY A 16 0.03 -22.15 -17.99
CA GLY A 16 -0.69 -21.69 -19.16
C GLY A 16 -0.37 -20.23 -19.46
N ASP A 17 -0.66 -19.80 -20.69
CA ASP A 17 -0.37 -18.48 -21.29
C ASP A 17 -1.17 -17.31 -20.65
N GLY A 18 -1.57 -17.40 -19.37
CA GLY A 18 -2.46 -16.48 -18.66
C GLY A 18 -2.38 -16.56 -17.12
N ASP A 19 -1.21 -16.95 -16.61
CA ASP A 19 -1.00 -17.18 -15.18
C ASP A 19 -0.54 -15.92 -14.44
N MET A 20 -1.17 -15.66 -13.29
CA MET A 20 -0.91 -14.49 -12.46
C MET A 20 0.16 -14.80 -11.39
N ASP A 21 1.26 -14.06 -11.39
CA ASP A 21 2.34 -14.19 -10.43
C ASP A 21 2.23 -13.17 -9.29
N LEU A 22 2.28 -13.67 -8.05
CA LEU A 22 2.08 -12.89 -6.83
C LEU A 22 3.29 -12.98 -5.89
N ARG A 23 3.72 -11.80 -5.42
CA ARG A 23 4.68 -11.65 -4.33
C ARG A 23 4.09 -10.78 -3.23
N VAL A 24 4.03 -11.31 -2.03
CA VAL A 24 3.40 -10.67 -0.86
C VAL A 24 4.29 -10.78 0.39
N LEU A 25 5.25 -11.70 0.42
CA LEU A 25 6.19 -11.90 1.54
C LEU A 25 7.37 -10.92 1.44
N GLY A 26 7.03 -9.63 1.57
CA GLY A 26 7.91 -8.49 1.41
C GLY A 26 7.14 -7.30 0.85
N GLY A 27 7.48 -6.86 -0.36
CA GLY A 27 6.70 -5.87 -1.09
C GLY A 27 5.61 -6.53 -1.94
N LEU A 28 4.39 -5.96 -1.93
CA LEU A 28 3.33 -6.38 -2.84
C LEU A 28 3.76 -6.15 -4.29
N ALA A 29 3.81 -7.22 -5.07
CA ALA A 29 3.93 -7.18 -6.51
C ALA A 29 3.03 -8.26 -7.12
N ALA A 30 2.22 -7.86 -8.11
CA ALA A 30 1.34 -8.74 -8.85
C ALA A 30 1.61 -8.53 -10.34
N HIS A 31 1.72 -9.62 -11.11
CA HIS A 31 1.95 -9.55 -12.55
C HIS A 31 1.02 -10.53 -13.27
N GLU A 32 0.49 -10.11 -14.41
CA GLU A 32 -0.15 -11.01 -15.39
C GLU A 32 0.75 -11.11 -16.61
N GLY A 33 1.22 -12.31 -16.98
CA GLY A 33 2.06 -12.47 -18.17
C GLY A 33 3.30 -11.55 -18.18
N GLY A 34 3.84 -11.22 -16.99
CA GLY A 34 4.93 -10.27 -16.80
C GLY A 34 4.56 -8.78 -16.75
N VAL A 35 3.29 -8.41 -16.97
CA VAL A 35 2.80 -7.03 -16.85
C VAL A 35 2.39 -6.72 -15.42
N PRO A 36 2.92 -5.65 -14.79
CA PRO A 36 2.61 -5.33 -13.40
C PRO A 36 1.17 -4.81 -13.21
N ILE A 37 0.53 -5.30 -12.15
CA ILE A 37 -0.76 -4.82 -11.64
C ILE A 37 -0.46 -3.98 -10.39
N SER A 38 -0.36 -2.67 -10.58
CA SER A 38 -0.05 -1.71 -9.51
C SER A 38 -1.20 -0.71 -9.32
N PRO A 39 -2.15 -0.98 -8.40
CA PRO A 39 -3.19 -0.02 -8.05
C PRO A 39 -2.58 1.28 -7.49
N SER A 40 -3.00 2.41 -8.04
CA SER A 40 -2.46 3.73 -7.65
C SER A 40 -2.96 4.22 -6.30
N ALA A 41 -4.16 3.80 -5.89
CA ALA A 41 -4.78 4.19 -4.64
C ALA A 41 -4.44 3.22 -3.50
N VAL A 42 -4.24 3.76 -2.30
CA VAL A 42 -3.83 3.01 -1.10
C VAL A 42 -4.82 1.90 -0.75
N LEU A 43 -6.13 2.20 -0.74
CA LEU A 43 -7.17 1.25 -0.34
C LEU A 43 -7.30 0.07 -1.32
N PRO A 44 -7.44 0.27 -2.65
CA PRO A 44 -7.38 -0.84 -3.63
C PRO A 44 -6.10 -1.67 -3.55
N ARG A 45 -4.95 -1.03 -3.28
CA ARG A 45 -3.69 -1.73 -3.07
C ARG A 45 -3.73 -2.62 -1.83
N GLN A 46 -4.29 -2.15 -0.72
CA GLN A 46 -4.47 -2.96 0.49
C GLN A 46 -5.41 -4.15 0.26
N VAL A 47 -6.53 -3.93 -0.46
CA VAL A 47 -7.43 -5.03 -0.85
C VAL A 47 -6.69 -6.07 -1.68
N LEU A 48 -5.93 -5.63 -2.69
CA LEU A 48 -5.13 -6.53 -3.50
C LEU A 48 -4.11 -7.30 -2.64
N ALA A 49 -3.45 -6.64 -1.70
CA ALA A 49 -2.47 -7.27 -0.81
C ALA A 49 -3.10 -8.37 0.05
N LEU A 50 -4.25 -8.10 0.65
CA LEU A 50 -4.99 -9.07 1.47
C LEU A 50 -5.47 -10.26 0.65
N LEU A 51 -6.03 -10.01 -0.53
CA LEU A 51 -6.49 -11.06 -1.43
C LEU A 51 -5.32 -11.86 -2.02
N ALA A 52 -4.18 -11.23 -2.31
CA ALA A 52 -2.98 -11.90 -2.80
C ALA A 52 -2.34 -12.79 -1.72
N ALA A 53 -2.37 -12.38 -0.45
CA ALA A 53 -1.95 -13.23 0.67
C ALA A 53 -2.86 -14.46 0.84
N SER A 54 -4.10 -14.37 0.35
CA SER A 54 -5.10 -15.44 0.36
C SER A 54 -5.48 -15.90 -1.04
N ALA A 55 -4.54 -15.85 -1.98
CA ALA A 55 -4.84 -16.10 -3.38
C ALA A 55 -5.48 -17.48 -3.58
N ASP A 56 -6.41 -17.60 -4.54
CA ASP A 56 -7.32 -18.73 -4.82
C ASP A 56 -8.22 -19.14 -3.65
N ARG A 57 -8.23 -18.40 -2.55
CA ARG A 57 -9.16 -18.60 -1.43
C ARG A 57 -10.23 -17.53 -1.39
N VAL A 58 -11.38 -17.93 -0.86
CA VAL A 58 -12.51 -17.03 -0.62
C VAL A 58 -12.25 -16.25 0.66
N VAL A 59 -12.22 -14.93 0.56
CA VAL A 59 -12.05 -14.01 1.69
C VAL A 59 -13.36 -13.27 1.94
N PRO A 60 -13.99 -13.44 3.13
CA PRO A 60 -15.23 -12.75 3.47
C PRO A 60 -15.09 -11.22 3.46
N THR A 61 -16.12 -10.52 3.00
CA THR A 61 -16.14 -9.05 2.99
C THR A 61 -15.95 -8.45 4.39
N CYS A 62 -16.44 -9.10 5.44
CA CYS A 62 -16.24 -8.66 6.82
C CYS A 62 -14.76 -8.68 7.23
N ALA A 63 -14.02 -9.73 6.88
CA ALA A 63 -12.59 -9.84 7.16
C ALA A 63 -11.80 -8.77 6.38
N ILE A 64 -12.20 -8.50 5.13
CA ILE A 64 -11.61 -7.42 4.34
C ILE A 64 -11.88 -6.06 5.00
N ALA A 65 -13.11 -5.81 5.44
CA ALA A 65 -13.48 -4.56 6.08
C ALA A 65 -12.75 -4.32 7.42
N GLU A 66 -12.56 -5.37 8.23
CA GLU A 66 -11.81 -5.29 9.49
C GLU A 66 -10.35 -4.87 9.26
N GLU A 67 -9.71 -5.39 8.21
CA GLU A 67 -8.33 -5.04 7.86
C GLU A 67 -8.21 -3.64 7.22
N LEU A 68 -9.19 -3.24 6.40
CA LEU A 68 -9.19 -1.91 5.77
C LEU A 68 -9.50 -0.78 6.76
N TRP A 69 -10.40 -1.02 7.71
CA TRP A 69 -10.87 -0.03 8.67
C TRP A 69 -10.77 -0.54 10.12
N PRO A 70 -9.55 -0.74 10.64
CA PRO A 70 -9.34 -1.26 11.99
C PRO A 70 -9.85 -0.32 13.09
N GLN A 71 -10.05 0.97 12.76
CA GLN A 71 -10.57 1.99 13.69
C GLN A 71 -12.09 2.24 13.54
N GLY A 72 -12.78 1.40 12.76
CA GLY A 72 -14.22 1.50 12.52
C GLY A 72 -14.55 1.89 11.09
N ALA A 73 -15.40 1.08 10.46
CA ALA A 73 -15.81 1.28 9.08
C ALA A 73 -16.77 2.49 8.93
N PRO A 74 -16.71 3.23 7.81
CA PRO A 74 -17.65 4.32 7.55
C PRO A 74 -19.08 3.78 7.38
N ALA A 75 -20.08 4.65 7.55
CA ALA A 75 -21.50 4.30 7.41
C ALA A 75 -21.88 3.70 6.04
N HIS A 76 -21.03 3.87 5.02
CA HIS A 76 -21.19 3.37 3.66
C HIS A 76 -20.03 2.45 3.24
N ALA A 77 -19.50 1.66 4.18
CA ALA A 77 -18.37 0.75 3.95
C ALA A 77 -18.61 -0.23 2.78
N GLU A 78 -19.83 -0.75 2.64
CA GLU A 78 -20.18 -1.63 1.52
C GLU A 78 -20.03 -0.93 0.16
N GLN A 79 -20.54 0.30 0.04
CA GLN A 79 -20.42 1.10 -1.19
C GLN A 79 -18.97 1.49 -1.48
N ALA A 80 -18.20 1.80 -0.43
CA ALA A 80 -16.77 2.06 -0.55
C ALA A 80 -16.05 0.81 -1.08
N MET A 81 -16.37 -0.36 -0.54
CA MET A 81 -15.78 -1.63 -0.95
C MET A 81 -16.12 -1.94 -2.42
N GLU A 82 -17.38 -1.82 -2.84
CA GLU A 82 -17.74 -1.99 -4.26
C GLU A 82 -16.99 -1.01 -5.19
N SER A 83 -16.75 0.22 -4.73
CA SER A 83 -15.99 1.21 -5.50
C SER A 83 -14.51 0.83 -5.60
N HIS A 84 -13.89 0.34 -4.53
CA HIS A 84 -12.53 -0.16 -4.54
C HIS A 84 -12.38 -1.42 -5.40
N THR A 85 -13.34 -2.35 -5.36
CA THR A 85 -13.37 -3.53 -6.25
C THR A 85 -13.46 -3.11 -7.72
N ARG A 86 -14.32 -2.14 -8.06
CA ARG A 86 -14.42 -1.64 -9.43
C ARG A 86 -13.13 -1.00 -9.92
N GLN A 87 -12.48 -0.19 -9.08
CA GLN A 87 -11.19 0.39 -9.42
C GLN A 87 -10.13 -0.69 -9.62
N LEU A 88 -10.06 -1.66 -8.70
CA LEU A 88 -9.11 -2.76 -8.78
C LEU A 88 -9.34 -3.61 -10.04
N ARG A 89 -10.59 -3.86 -10.43
CA ARG A 89 -10.92 -4.54 -11.69
C ARG A 89 -10.50 -3.73 -12.92
N ALA A 90 -10.62 -2.41 -12.88
CA ALA A 90 -10.13 -1.57 -13.98
C ALA A 90 -8.61 -1.67 -14.12
N ASP A 91 -7.87 -1.61 -13.01
CA ASP A 91 -6.41 -1.72 -12.98
C ASP A 91 -5.95 -3.11 -13.46
N ILE A 92 -6.62 -4.19 -13.00
CA ILE A 92 -6.39 -5.56 -13.47
C ILE A 92 -6.69 -5.67 -14.97
N GLY A 93 -7.87 -5.23 -15.41
CA GLY A 93 -8.28 -5.31 -16.81
C GLY A 93 -7.32 -4.60 -17.76
N ALA A 94 -6.76 -3.46 -17.35
CA ALA A 94 -5.72 -2.77 -18.11
C ALA A 94 -4.44 -3.61 -18.25
N ALA A 95 -4.02 -4.30 -17.19
CA ALA A 95 -2.87 -5.20 -17.24
C ALA A 95 -3.14 -6.45 -18.08
N LEU A 96 -4.33 -7.05 -17.97
CA LEU A 96 -4.75 -8.21 -18.78
C LEU A 96 -4.70 -7.87 -20.28
N GLN A 97 -5.24 -6.71 -20.66
CA GLN A 97 -5.20 -6.22 -22.04
C GLN A 97 -3.77 -6.00 -22.53
N ALA A 98 -2.91 -5.41 -21.70
CA ALA A 98 -1.51 -5.19 -22.04
C ALA A 98 -0.70 -6.49 -22.14
N ALA A 99 -1.07 -7.51 -21.37
CA ALA A 99 -0.48 -8.85 -21.43
C ALA A 99 -1.02 -9.70 -22.59
N GLY A 100 -2.11 -9.29 -23.25
CA GLY A 100 -2.79 -10.09 -24.25
C GLY A 100 -3.52 -11.31 -23.68
N SER A 101 -3.89 -11.26 -22.39
CA SER A 101 -4.61 -12.33 -21.71
C SER A 101 -6.07 -12.39 -22.20
N ASP A 102 -6.58 -13.60 -22.42
CA ASP A 102 -7.99 -13.84 -22.77
C ASP A 102 -8.92 -13.73 -21.56
N ARG A 103 -8.37 -13.60 -20.35
CA ARG A 103 -9.13 -13.51 -19.10
C ARG A 103 -9.75 -12.13 -18.94
N SER A 104 -10.88 -12.06 -18.25
CA SER A 104 -11.47 -10.79 -17.83
C SER A 104 -11.10 -10.43 -16.39
N ALA A 105 -11.28 -9.16 -16.02
CA ALA A 105 -11.07 -8.72 -14.64
C ALA A 105 -12.04 -9.38 -13.64
N GLU A 106 -13.20 -9.86 -14.11
CA GLU A 106 -14.16 -10.65 -13.34
C GLU A 106 -13.70 -12.09 -13.12
N ASP A 107 -12.94 -12.66 -14.07
CA ASP A 107 -12.33 -13.98 -13.93
C ASP A 107 -11.18 -13.96 -12.91
N VAL A 108 -10.41 -12.86 -12.88
CA VAL A 108 -9.31 -12.68 -11.91
C VAL A 108 -9.83 -12.27 -10.54
N LEU A 109 -10.70 -11.27 -10.44
CA LEU A 109 -11.30 -10.84 -9.18
C LEU A 109 -12.76 -11.29 -9.09
N VAL A 110 -12.93 -12.54 -8.68
CA VAL A 110 -14.21 -13.22 -8.59
C VAL A 110 -15.01 -12.71 -7.40
N ARG A 111 -16.25 -12.29 -7.65
CA ARG A 111 -17.21 -11.95 -6.57
C ARG A 111 -18.00 -13.20 -6.20
N VAL A 112 -17.96 -13.55 -4.92
CA VAL A 112 -18.77 -14.61 -4.31
C VAL A 112 -19.78 -13.95 -3.37
N PRO A 113 -20.98 -14.50 -3.12
CA PRO A 113 -21.90 -13.92 -2.16
C PRO A 113 -21.23 -13.65 -0.80
N GLY A 114 -21.12 -12.38 -0.41
CA GLY A 114 -20.49 -11.94 0.84
C GLY A 114 -18.95 -12.06 0.89
N ALA A 115 -18.28 -12.30 -0.24
CA ALA A 115 -16.84 -12.55 -0.27
C ALA A 115 -16.19 -12.22 -1.63
N TYR A 116 -14.86 -12.22 -1.65
CA TYR A 116 -14.06 -12.07 -2.86
C TYR A 116 -13.00 -13.16 -2.95
N ARG A 117 -12.64 -13.54 -4.17
CA ARG A 117 -11.50 -14.42 -4.45
C ARG A 117 -10.64 -13.79 -5.54
N LEU A 118 -9.34 -13.75 -5.32
CA LEU A 118 -8.36 -13.47 -6.37
C LEU A 118 -7.93 -14.81 -6.98
N ASP A 119 -8.29 -15.02 -8.23
CA ASP A 119 -8.02 -16.23 -8.99
C ASP A 119 -6.75 -16.05 -9.82
N THR A 120 -5.71 -16.83 -9.51
CA THR A 120 -4.41 -16.70 -10.20
C THR A 120 -4.34 -17.51 -11.48
N GLY A 121 -5.36 -18.30 -11.83
CA GLY A 121 -5.35 -19.17 -13.00
C GLY A 121 -4.39 -20.35 -12.91
N GLY A 122 -3.76 -20.57 -11.76
CA GLY A 122 -2.65 -21.54 -11.61
C GLY A 122 -1.28 -20.89 -11.42
N GLY A 123 -1.19 -19.56 -11.54
CA GLY A 123 0.05 -18.82 -11.39
C GLY A 123 0.70 -18.89 -10.00
N SER A 124 1.93 -18.37 -9.91
CA SER A 124 2.76 -18.55 -8.72
C SER A 124 2.36 -17.59 -7.58
N SER A 125 2.51 -18.05 -6.34
CA SER A 125 2.30 -17.22 -5.14
C SER A 125 3.32 -17.62 -4.08
N ASP A 126 4.13 -16.66 -3.63
CA ASP A 126 5.10 -16.85 -2.56
C ASP A 126 4.42 -17.19 -1.22
N ALA A 127 3.26 -16.61 -0.93
CA ALA A 127 2.42 -16.95 0.22
C ALA A 127 1.97 -18.42 0.18
N ARG A 128 1.49 -18.92 -0.96
CA ARG A 128 1.15 -20.35 -1.09
C ARG A 128 2.38 -21.25 -1.00
N ALA A 129 3.50 -20.83 -1.57
CA ALA A 129 4.77 -21.56 -1.46
C ALA A 129 5.21 -21.66 0.01
N PHE A 130 5.07 -20.59 0.78
CA PHE A 130 5.32 -20.56 2.22
C PHE A 130 4.42 -21.54 2.96
N GLU A 131 3.11 -21.47 2.76
CA GLU A 131 2.15 -22.34 3.45
C GLU A 131 2.40 -23.82 3.16
N ARG A 132 2.69 -24.17 1.90
CA ARG A 132 3.04 -25.56 1.53
C ARG A 132 4.30 -26.02 2.24
N THR A 133 5.33 -25.19 2.26
CA THR A 133 6.65 -25.53 2.84
C THR A 133 6.58 -25.60 4.36
N ALA A 134 5.93 -24.63 5.01
CA ALA A 134 5.68 -24.62 6.44
C ALA A 134 4.80 -25.80 6.87
N GLY A 135 3.73 -26.09 6.12
CA GLY A 135 2.87 -27.24 6.36
C GLY A 135 3.62 -28.58 6.26
N ALA A 136 4.54 -28.72 5.32
CA ALA A 136 5.42 -29.89 5.25
C ALA A 136 6.37 -29.98 6.45
N GLY A 137 6.88 -28.84 6.94
CA GLY A 137 7.68 -28.76 8.16
C GLY A 137 6.91 -29.18 9.41
N TYR A 138 5.66 -28.71 9.58
CA TYR A 138 4.82 -29.13 10.70
C TYR A 138 4.47 -30.62 10.67
N ARG A 139 4.15 -31.18 9.49
CA ARG A 139 3.94 -32.63 9.37
C ARG A 139 5.18 -33.45 9.72
N ALA A 140 6.37 -32.97 9.37
CA ALA A 140 7.62 -33.63 9.76
C ALA A 140 7.86 -33.54 11.27
N LEU A 141 7.48 -32.42 11.90
CA LEU A 141 7.52 -32.25 13.35
C LEU A 141 6.58 -33.23 14.05
N ASP A 142 5.35 -33.36 13.58
CA ASP A 142 4.36 -34.31 14.10
C ASP A 142 4.82 -35.78 13.94
N ALA A 143 5.58 -36.06 12.88
CA ALA A 143 6.19 -37.38 12.63
C ALA A 143 7.48 -37.63 13.45
N GLY A 144 7.95 -36.64 14.22
CA GLY A 144 9.17 -36.73 15.04
C GLY A 144 10.48 -36.51 14.28
N ASP A 145 10.44 -36.19 12.99
CA ASP A 145 11.64 -35.88 12.20
C ASP A 145 12.00 -34.39 12.36
N LEU A 146 12.71 -34.10 13.46
CA LEU A 146 13.13 -32.75 13.81
C LEU A 146 14.10 -32.14 12.80
N HIS A 147 14.92 -32.96 12.11
CA HIS A 147 15.87 -32.49 11.10
C HIS A 147 15.15 -32.00 9.85
N LEU A 148 14.22 -32.81 9.33
CA LEU A 148 13.40 -32.43 8.19
C LEU A 148 12.51 -31.23 8.53
N ALA A 149 11.87 -31.23 9.70
CA ALA A 149 11.06 -30.12 10.17
C ALA A 149 11.85 -28.80 10.18
N GLY A 150 13.02 -28.79 10.82
CA GLY A 150 13.86 -27.60 10.90
C GLY A 150 14.37 -27.13 9.54
N ARG A 151 14.65 -28.04 8.60
CA ARG A 151 15.03 -27.65 7.22
C ARG A 151 13.86 -26.99 6.50
N ARG A 152 12.69 -27.61 6.49
CA ARG A 152 11.49 -27.07 5.81
C ARG A 152 11.03 -25.74 6.38
N LEU A 153 11.04 -25.59 7.70
CA LEU A 153 10.64 -24.34 8.33
C LEU A 153 11.62 -23.19 8.00
N ARG A 154 12.93 -23.47 7.87
CA ARG A 154 13.89 -22.47 7.37
C ARG A 154 13.65 -22.11 5.91
N GLU A 155 13.47 -23.10 5.04
CA GLU A 155 13.12 -22.87 3.63
C GLU A 155 11.87 -21.98 3.50
N ALA A 156 10.86 -22.17 4.37
CA ALA A 156 9.68 -21.31 4.39
C ALA A 156 10.03 -19.88 4.81
N VAL A 157 10.80 -19.69 5.88
CA VAL A 157 11.22 -18.35 6.33
C VAL A 157 12.09 -17.63 5.28
N ASP A 158 12.91 -18.35 4.52
CA ASP A 158 13.76 -17.77 3.47
C ASP A 158 12.97 -17.18 2.30
N LEU A 159 11.68 -17.50 2.15
CA LEU A 159 10.78 -16.87 1.18
C LEU A 159 10.46 -15.41 1.54
N TRP A 160 10.70 -14.99 2.78
CA TRP A 160 10.47 -13.62 3.21
C TRP A 160 11.61 -12.72 2.75
N THR A 161 11.34 -11.92 1.72
CA THR A 161 12.35 -11.06 1.07
C THR A 161 12.51 -9.69 1.73
N ALA A 162 11.53 -9.28 2.53
CA ALA A 162 11.54 -8.07 3.36
C ALA A 162 10.48 -8.20 4.47
N ALA A 163 10.41 -7.21 5.36
CA ALA A 163 9.27 -7.13 6.28
C ALA A 163 7.94 -7.05 5.47
N PRO A 164 6.85 -7.68 5.94
CA PRO A 164 5.60 -7.76 5.20
C PRO A 164 5.04 -6.36 4.91
N PHE A 165 4.59 -6.17 3.67
CA PHE A 165 4.07 -4.89 3.14
C PHE A 165 5.07 -3.73 3.15
N THR A 166 6.38 -3.98 3.27
CA THR A 166 7.37 -2.94 3.04
C THR A 166 7.39 -2.64 1.55
N GLU A 167 6.87 -1.48 1.14
CA GLU A 167 7.12 -0.93 -0.19
C GLU A 167 8.62 -1.02 -0.46
N SER A 168 9.04 -1.90 -1.36
CA SER A 168 10.38 -1.82 -1.92
C SER A 168 10.40 -0.59 -2.82
N PRO A 169 11.36 0.35 -2.68
CA PRO A 169 11.44 1.55 -3.53
C PRO A 169 11.60 1.29 -5.04
N ARG A 170 11.56 0.03 -5.50
CA ARG A 170 11.80 -0.38 -6.88
C ARG A 170 10.65 -0.09 -7.85
N ASP A 171 9.45 0.28 -7.38
CA ASP A 171 8.33 0.73 -8.23
C ASP A 171 8.21 2.26 -8.32
N ARG A 172 9.26 3.00 -7.94
CA ARG A 172 9.41 4.38 -8.43
C ARG A 172 10.05 4.31 -9.80
N THR A 173 9.25 3.97 -10.81
CA THR A 173 9.54 4.45 -12.16
C THR A 173 9.39 5.97 -12.10
N CYS A 174 10.50 6.64 -11.80
CA CYS A 174 10.61 8.08 -11.84
C CYS A 174 10.30 8.50 -13.29
N ALA A 175 9.10 9.00 -13.53
CA ALA A 175 8.82 9.72 -14.76
C ALA A 175 9.81 10.90 -14.83
N PRO A 176 10.61 11.04 -15.89
CA PRO A 176 11.52 12.15 -16.03
C PRO A 176 10.69 13.37 -16.42
N THR A 177 10.16 14.10 -15.45
CA THR A 177 9.68 15.46 -15.72
C THR A 177 10.29 16.42 -14.72
N ARG A 178 11.34 17.06 -15.24
CA ARG A 178 11.87 18.38 -14.87
C ARG A 178 12.65 18.42 -13.56
N CYS A 179 13.94 18.19 -13.75
CA CYS A 179 15.01 18.94 -13.11
C CYS A 179 14.59 20.40 -12.85
N CYS A 180 14.39 20.77 -11.60
CA CYS A 180 14.69 22.12 -11.15
C CYS A 180 16.18 22.14 -10.81
N SER A 181 16.98 22.60 -11.77
CA SER A 181 18.35 23.04 -11.53
C SER A 181 18.36 24.19 -10.50
N PRO A 182 19.26 24.21 -9.50
CA PRO A 182 19.61 25.45 -8.84
C PRO A 182 20.51 26.26 -9.77
N THR A 183 20.06 27.45 -10.17
CA THR A 183 20.85 28.41 -10.94
C THR A 183 22.04 28.89 -10.10
N PRO A 184 23.30 28.78 -10.58
CA PRO A 184 24.42 29.45 -9.94
C PRO A 184 24.57 30.85 -10.54
N GLY A 185 24.56 31.89 -9.69
CA GLY A 185 25.04 33.20 -10.10
C GLY A 185 24.34 34.35 -9.41
N SER A 186 24.98 34.93 -8.40
CA SER A 186 25.28 36.38 -8.32
C SER A 186 25.93 36.73 -6.99
N ALA A 187 27.26 36.76 -6.98
CA ALA A 187 28.06 37.83 -6.37
C ALA A 187 29.00 38.32 -7.49
N PRO A 188 29.58 39.54 -7.48
CA PRO A 188 29.72 40.48 -6.36
C PRO A 188 29.42 41.97 -6.74
N SER A 189 29.38 42.87 -5.75
CA SER A 189 29.91 44.22 -5.95
C SER A 189 30.36 44.86 -4.64
N THR A 190 31.67 45.01 -4.55
CA THR A 190 32.45 45.91 -3.69
C THR A 190 32.03 47.37 -3.91
N GLY A 191 31.89 48.15 -2.84
CA GLY A 191 31.69 49.60 -2.94
C GLY A 191 31.56 50.25 -1.57
N GLY A 192 32.64 50.88 -1.09
CA GLY A 192 32.81 51.29 0.30
C GLY A 192 32.45 52.74 0.63
N SER A 193 32.52 52.97 1.95
CA SER A 193 32.89 54.21 2.65
C SER A 193 31.86 55.34 2.77
N ARG A 194 31.35 55.56 3.99
CA ARG A 194 31.89 56.62 4.87
C ARG A 194 31.49 56.47 6.34
N ARG A 195 32.47 56.75 7.22
CA ARG A 195 32.39 56.97 8.68
C ARG A 195 31.60 58.28 8.94
N THR A 196 31.04 58.59 10.12
CA THR A 196 31.73 58.84 11.41
C THR A 196 30.77 58.90 12.61
N SER A 197 31.18 58.23 13.70
CA SER A 197 31.22 58.62 15.13
C SER A 197 30.02 59.26 15.88
N GLY A 198 29.78 58.69 17.07
CA GLY A 198 29.10 59.31 18.25
C GLY A 198 28.28 58.25 19.00
N SER A 199 28.92 57.37 19.79
CA SER A 199 29.21 57.47 21.23
C SER A 199 27.99 57.41 22.16
N ASP A 200 28.17 56.62 23.22
CA ASP A 200 27.47 56.61 24.51
C ASP A 200 26.36 55.56 24.72
N ALA A 201 26.85 54.37 25.10
CA ALA A 201 26.59 53.71 26.37
C ALA A 201 25.31 54.05 27.17
N GLY A 202 24.65 52.97 27.59
CA GLY A 202 24.04 52.93 28.93
C GLY A 202 22.60 52.46 28.97
N ALA A 203 22.43 51.22 29.43
CA ALA A 203 21.36 50.76 30.34
C ALA A 203 19.91 51.22 30.08
N ASN A 204 19.01 50.26 29.90
CA ASN A 204 18.34 49.59 31.03
C ASN A 204 17.11 48.83 30.53
N SER A 205 17.07 47.54 30.81
CA SER A 205 15.86 46.73 30.70
C SER A 205 14.90 47.13 31.81
N ALA A 206 13.69 47.56 31.44
CA ALA A 206 12.49 47.24 32.19
C ALA A 206 11.25 47.67 31.41
N ARG A 207 10.16 46.93 31.70
CA ARG A 207 8.76 47.38 31.73
C ARG A 207 7.85 47.05 30.55
N THR A 208 6.98 46.09 30.89
CA THR A 208 5.51 46.10 30.81
C THR A 208 4.82 45.72 29.51
N SER A 209 4.21 44.52 29.54
CA SER A 209 2.84 44.25 29.06
C SER A 209 1.84 45.27 29.67
N PRO A 210 0.69 45.57 29.04
CA PRO A 210 -0.47 44.66 28.94
C PRO A 210 -1.21 44.83 27.57
N GLY A 211 -2.30 44.16 27.19
CA GLY A 211 -3.26 43.31 27.85
C GLY A 211 -4.44 43.02 26.89
N CYS A 212 -5.32 42.15 27.38
CA CYS A 212 -6.53 41.53 26.81
C CYS A 212 -7.50 42.37 25.94
N SER A 213 -7.92 41.75 24.83
CA SER A 213 -9.30 41.31 24.46
C SER A 213 -10.49 42.32 24.44
N PRO A 214 -11.72 41.90 24.09
CA PRO A 214 -12.31 42.11 22.76
C PRO A 214 -13.61 42.96 22.83
N GLY A 215 -14.08 43.48 21.68
CA GLY A 215 -15.32 44.25 21.62
C GLY A 215 -16.04 44.10 20.30
N SER A 216 -17.08 43.26 20.29
CA SER A 216 -18.11 43.19 19.26
C SER A 216 -19.03 44.42 19.35
N THR A 217 -19.30 45.09 18.22
CA THR A 217 -20.35 46.12 18.14
C THR A 217 -21.29 45.82 16.98
N HIS A 218 -22.54 45.58 17.35
CA HIS A 218 -23.73 45.52 16.51
C HIS A 218 -24.07 46.93 16.00
N ARG A 219 -24.69 47.03 14.81
CA ARG A 219 -25.98 47.73 14.54
C ARG A 219 -26.02 48.68 13.32
N ARG A 220 -26.81 48.25 12.31
CA ARG A 220 -27.84 48.95 11.48
C ARG A 220 -27.49 50.06 10.46
N ARG A 221 -28.17 49.96 9.30
CA ARG A 221 -29.17 50.89 8.69
C ARG A 221 -29.90 50.11 7.56
N SER A 222 -31.23 49.97 7.47
CA SER A 222 -32.35 50.92 7.27
C SER A 222 -32.60 51.34 5.80
N THR A 223 -33.61 50.70 5.15
CA THR A 223 -34.70 51.22 4.23
C THR A 223 -34.34 52.07 2.99
N PRO A 224 -35.26 52.43 2.05
CA PRO A 224 -36.73 52.16 1.86
C PRO A 224 -37.03 51.54 0.45
N SER A 225 -38.24 51.33 -0.10
CA SER A 225 -39.61 51.88 0.04
C SER A 225 -40.66 50.80 -0.16
#